data_AF-A0A7V4HRW0-F1
#
_entry.id   AF-A0A7V4HRW0-F1
#
_cell.length_a   1.000
_cell.length_b   1.000
_cell.length_c   1.000
_cell.angle_alpha   90.00
_cell.angle_beta   90.00
_cell.angle_gamma   90.00
#
_symmetry.space_group_name_H-M   'P 1'
#
loop_
_entity.id
_entity.type
_entity.pdbx_description
1 polymer ?
#
loop_
_entity_poly.entity_id
_entity_poly.type
_entity_poly.pdbx_seq_one_letter_code
_entity_poly.pdbx_strand_id
1 'polypeptide(L)' 'MRMVTGAILIAAAEQAFAHAHSIGFPHAVFASQVLMPASVVLLAIGLVFLLWGVLVERK' A
#
# COMPACT_ATOMS: atom_id res chain seq x y z
N MET A 1 -10.50 -11.31 -9.90
CA MET A 1 -9.16 -10.67 -9.95
C MET A 1 -9.02 -9.50 -8.97
N ARG A 2 -10.12 -8.87 -8.53
CA ARG A 2 -10.09 -7.67 -7.67
C ARG A 2 -9.46 -7.96 -6.31
N MET A 3 -9.73 -9.14 -5.73
CA MET A 3 -9.08 -9.57 -4.48
C MET A 3 -7.56 -9.64 -4.61
N VAL A 4 -7.05 -10.22 -5.71
CA VAL A 4 -5.60 -10.35 -5.95
C VAL A 4 -4.98 -8.96 -6.11
N THR A 5 -5.60 -8.08 -6.89
CA THR A 5 -5.16 -6.68 -7.00
C THR A 5 -5.14 -5.98 -5.65
N GLY A 6 -6.18 -6.12 -4.83
CA GLY A 6 -6.24 -5.54 -3.49
C GLY A 6 -5.11 -6.05 -2.58
N ALA A 7 -4.86 -7.36 -2.58
CA ALA A 7 -3.78 -7.97 -1.80
C ALA A 7 -2.39 -7.47 -2.24
N ILE A 8 -2.15 -7.33 -3.54
CA ILE A 8 -0.89 -6.78 -4.08
C ILE A 8 -0.71 -5.32 -3.62
N LEU A 9 -1.75 -4.50 -3.69
CA LEU A 9 -1.68 -3.10 -3.27
C LEU A 9 -1.42 -2.95 -1.77
N ILE A 10 -2.02 -3.82 -0.93
CA ILE A 10 -1.74 -3.85 0.51
C ILE A 10 -0.29 -4.25 0.77
N ALA A 11 0.23 -5.27 0.07
CA ALA A 11 1.64 -5.65 0.19
C ALA A 11 2.59 -4.53 -0.26
N ALA A 12 2.26 -3.82 -1.34
CA ALA A 12 3.03 -2.66 -1.81
C ALA A 12 2.97 -1.49 -0.82
N ALA A 13 1.84 -1.26 -0.16
CA ALA A 13 1.70 -0.27 0.89
C ALA A 13 2.65 -0.55 2.06
N GLU A 14 2.67 -1.81 2.53
CA GLU A 14 3.58 -2.25 3.58
C GLU A 14 5.05 -2.08 3.17
N GLN A 15 5.40 -2.44 1.94
CA GLN A 15 6.75 -2.22 1.42
C GLN A 15 7.13 -0.73 1.41
N ALA A 16 6.24 0.15 0.96
CA ALA A 16 6.49 1.59 0.96
C ALA A 16 6.67 2.13 2.40
N PHE A 17 5.84 1.68 3.34
CA PHE A 17 5.94 2.05 4.75
C PHE A 17 7.26 1.58 5.38
N ALA A 18 7.61 0.30 5.22
CA ALA A 18 8.86 -0.26 5.74
C ALA A 18 10.08 0.44 5.11
N HIS A 19 10.03 0.69 3.80
CA HIS A 19 11.11 1.34 3.09
C HIS A 19 11.32 2.79 3.57
N ALA A 20 10.24 3.54 3.83
CA ALA A 20 10.31 4.89 4.41
C ALA A 20 11.08 4.93 5.73
N HIS A 21 10.92 3.91 6.59
CA HIS A 21 11.57 3.82 7.90
C HIS A 21 12.98 3.22 7.84
N SER A 22 13.29 2.46 6.79
CA SER A 22 14.62 1.87 6.61
C SER A 22 15.65 2.83 6.01
N ILE A 23 15.20 3.86 5.28
CA ILE A 23 16.10 4.82 4.63
C ILE A 23 16.62 5.83 5.67
N GLY A 24 17.94 5.80 5.88
CA GLY A 24 18.66 6.76 6.70
C GLY A 24 19.17 7.99 5.95
N PHE A 25 20.14 8.67 6.55
CA PHE A 25 20.81 9.83 5.94
C PHE A 25 21.47 9.47 4.59
N PRO A 26 21.46 10.35 3.58
CA PRO A 26 20.91 11.71 3.58
C PRO A 26 19.44 11.80 3.13
N HIS A 27 18.82 10.70 2.71
CA HIS A 27 17.53 10.72 2.03
C HIS A 27 16.31 10.47 2.93
N ALA A 28 16.51 10.28 4.24
CA ALA A 28 15.42 9.98 5.19
C ALA A 28 14.21 10.92 5.10
N VAL A 29 14.47 12.24 4.98
CA VAL A 29 13.39 13.24 4.89
C VAL A 29 12.60 13.07 3.60
N PHE A 30 13.29 13.00 2.46
CA PHE A 30 12.65 12.84 1.16
C PHE A 30 11.90 11.51 1.06
N ALA A 31 12.52 10.42 1.52
CA ALA A 31 11.91 9.10 1.58
C ALA A 31 10.61 9.11 2.39
N SER A 32 10.62 9.71 3.58
CA SER A 32 9.42 9.82 4.42
C SER A 32 8.33 10.67 3.76
N GLN A 33 8.68 11.79 3.15
CA GLN A 33 7.72 12.70 2.50
C GLN A 33 7.03 12.08 1.28
N VAL A 34 7.63 11.10 0.62
CA VAL A 34 7.06 10.46 -0.57
C VAL A 34 6.43 9.11 -0.23
N LEU A 35 7.15 8.25 0.50
CA LEU A 35 6.75 6.87 0.71
C LEU A 35 5.66 6.74 1.79
N MET A 36 5.61 7.62 2.79
CA MET A 36 4.53 7.60 3.80
C MET A 36 3.16 7.97 3.21
N PRO A 37 3.02 9.03 2.41
CA PRO A 37 1.75 9.27 1.72
C PRO A 37 1.40 8.15 0.74
N ALA A 38 2.39 7.64 0.00
CA ALA A 38 2.16 6.57 -0.97
C ALA A 38 1.65 5.27 -0.30
N SER A 39 2.22 4.89 0.85
CA SER A 39 1.77 3.70 1.59
C SER A 39 0.32 3.84 2.04
N VAL A 40 -0.09 5.00 2.54
CA VAL A 40 -1.49 5.27 2.94
C VAL A 40 -2.44 5.17 1.74
N VAL A 41 -2.10 5.79 0.60
CA VAL A 41 -2.92 5.74 -0.62
C VAL A 41 -3.06 4.30 -1.12
N LEU A 42 -1.95 3.56 -1.21
CA LEU A 42 -1.95 2.18 -1.66
C LEU A 42 -2.75 1.27 -0.72
N LEU A 43 -2.64 1.47 0.59
CA LEU A 43 -3.41 0.73 1.58
C LEU A 43 -4.91 0.99 1.41
N ALA A 44 -5.31 2.26 1.29
CA ALA A 44 -6.71 2.65 1.12
C ALA A 44 -7.31 2.02 -0.15
N ILE A 45 -6.63 2.15 -1.29
CA ILE A 45 -7.10 1.56 -2.56
C ILE A 45 -7.09 0.03 -2.47
N GLY A 46 -6.04 -0.56 -1.90
CA GLY A 46 -5.92 -2.00 -1.72
C GLY A 46 -7.07 -2.58 -0.90
N LEU A 47 -7.45 -1.94 0.20
CA LEU A 47 -8.61 -2.31 1.01
C LEU A 47 -9.92 -2.19 0.23
N VAL A 48 -10.11 -1.13 -0.55
CA VAL A 48 -11.30 -0.98 -1.40
C VAL A 48 -11.41 -2.14 -2.40
N PHE A 49 -10.32 -2.49 -3.10
CA PHE A 49 -10.31 -3.61 -4.04
C PHE A 49 -10.50 -4.96 -3.36
N LEU A 50 -9.92 -5.15 -2.18
CA LEU A 50 -10.07 -6.37 -1.40
C LEU A 50 -11.52 -6.55 -0.97
N LEU A 51 -12.12 -5.53 -0.34
CA LEU A 51 -13.51 -5.55 0.11
C LEU A 51 -14.47 -5.73 -1.06
N TRP A 52 -14.27 -5.00 -2.15
CA TRP A 52 -15.05 -5.19 -3.38
C TRP A 52 -14.95 -6.64 -3.86
N GLY A 53 -13.73 -7.15 -3.99
CA GLY A 53 -13.50 -8.52 -4.43
C GLY A 53 -14.22 -9.53 -3.54
N VAL A 54 -14.14 -9.39 -2.22
CA VAL A 54 -14.84 -10.26 -1.26
C VAL A 54 -16.35 -10.19 -1.42
N LEU A 55 -16.92 -9.00 -1.63
CA LEU A 55 -18.37 -8.81 -1.72
C LEU A 55 -18.96 -9.27 -3.07
N VAL A 56 -18.21 -9.11 -4.16
CA VAL A 56 -18.74 -9.31 -5.52
C VAL A 56 -18.31 -10.65 -6.12
N GLU A 57 -17.09 -11.13 -5.86
CA GLU A 57 -16.59 -12.39 -6.44
C GLU A 57 -17.12 -13.64 -5.70
N ARG A 58 -17.89 -13.45 -4.62
CA ARG A 58 -18.61 -14.53 -3.90
C ARG A 58 -20.01 -14.81 -4.45
N LYS A 59 -20.49 -14.06 -5.43
CA LYS A 59 -21.73 -14.34 -6.18
C LYS A 59 -21.40 -14.96 -7.52
#